data_AF-A0A2D4HT76-F1
#
_entry.id   AF-A0A2D4HT76-F1
#
_cell.length_a   1.000
_cell.length_b   1.000
_cell.length_c   1.000
_cell.angle_alpha   90.00
_cell.angle_beta   90.00
_cell.angle_gamma   90.00
#
_symmetry.space_group_name_H-M   'P 1'
#
loop_
_entity.id
_entity.type
_entity.pdbx_description
1 polymer ?
#
loop_
_entity_poly.entity_id
_entity_poly.type
_entity_poly.pdbx_seq_one_letter_code
_entity_poly.pdbx_strand_id
1 'polypeptide(L)'
;GLWMSCVTQSTGQMQCKVYDSLLKLQGSLQATRALMVSSILLGLIGSFVAMIGMKCMKCLEDDEVKKSRMAILGGVIFLISGFAALVATSWYGNLVAQDFFNPYTPVNTR
;
A
#
# COMPACT_ATOMS: atom_id res chain seq x y z
N GLY A 1 9.65 10.26 1.32
CA GLY A 1 8.59 9.29 1.68
C GLY A 1 7.69 9.04 0.48
N LEU A 2 6.67 8.19 0.61
CA LEU A 2 5.80 7.87 -0.52
C LEU A 2 4.97 9.08 -0.99
N TRP A 3 4.55 9.97 -0.08
CA TRP A 3 3.65 11.11 -0.36
C TRP A 3 4.26 12.50 -0.09
N MET A 4 5.35 12.57 0.68
CA MET A 4 6.08 13.81 0.96
C MET A 4 7.59 13.59 0.96
N SER A 5 8.34 14.64 0.71
CA SER A 5 9.79 14.71 0.94
C SER A 5 10.07 15.65 2.11
N CYS A 6 10.89 15.21 3.06
CA CYS A 6 11.39 16.06 4.14
C CYS A 6 12.89 16.20 4.00
N VAL A 7 13.39 17.41 4.21
CA VAL A 7 14.81 17.74 4.21
C VAL A 7 15.15 18.46 5.51
N THR A 8 16.31 18.13 6.08
CA THR A 8 16.85 18.82 7.25
C THR A 8 17.91 19.80 6.76
N GLN A 9 17.70 21.09 7.02
CA GLN A 9 18.68 22.11 6.68
C GLN A 9 19.71 22.27 7.80
N SER A 10 20.91 22.78 7.48
CA SER A 10 22.02 22.98 8.42
C SER A 10 21.69 23.92 9.59
N THR A 11 20.64 24.74 9.45
CA THR A 11 20.07 25.59 10.52
C THR A 11 19.24 24.81 11.54
N GLY A 12 19.13 23.49 11.40
CA GLY A 12 18.32 22.62 12.26
C GLY A 12 16.82 22.60 11.91
N GLN A 13 16.40 23.36 10.89
CA GLN A 13 15.00 23.38 10.47
C GLN A 13 14.67 22.18 9.57
N MET A 14 13.60 21.47 9.94
CA MET A 14 12.99 20.41 9.13
C MET A 14 11.93 21.02 8.22
N GLN A 15 12.08 20.88 6.91
CA GLN A 15 11.10 21.34 5.93
C GLN A 15 10.52 20.13 5.20
N CYS A 16 9.21 19.91 5.34
CA CYS A 16 8.49 18.84 4.65
C CYS A 16 7.61 19.45 3.56
N LYS A 17 7.76 18.94 2.34
CA LYS A 17 6.97 19.35 1.18
C LYS A 17 6.27 18.14 0.57
N VAL A 18 4.96 18.28 0.37
CA VAL A 18 4.14 17.30 -0.38
C VAL A 18 4.50 17.42 -1.86
N TYR A 19 4.51 16.30 -2.57
CA TYR A 19 4.80 16.32 -4.01
C TYR A 19 3.67 17.01 -4.78
N ASP A 20 3.94 18.21 -5.32
CA ASP A 20 2.97 19.07 -6.01
C ASP A 20 2.46 18.50 -7.36
N SER A 21 3.18 17.56 -7.98
CA SER A 21 2.80 17.02 -9.29
C SER A 21 3.20 15.56 -9.46
N LEU A 22 2.20 14.72 -9.78
CA LEU A 22 2.39 13.31 -10.13
C LEU A 22 3.27 13.13 -11.37
N LEU A 23 3.22 14.09 -12.31
CA LEU A 23 3.89 14.02 -13.61
C LEU A 23 5.42 14.22 -13.56
N LYS A 24 5.94 14.81 -12.47
CA LYS A 24 7.37 15.10 -12.29
C LYS A 24 8.09 14.03 -11.44
N LEU A 25 7.35 12.99 -11.05
CA LEU A 25 7.77 11.96 -10.12
C LEU A 25 7.96 10.66 -10.89
N GLN A 26 9.10 9.99 -10.70
CA GLN A 26 9.49 8.75 -11.40
C GLN A 26 8.32 7.75 -11.43
N GLY A 27 7.99 7.22 -12.61
CA GLY A 27 6.79 6.39 -12.82
C GLY A 27 6.68 5.18 -11.89
N SER A 28 7.82 4.64 -11.44
CA SER A 28 7.88 3.59 -10.42
C SER A 28 7.21 3.98 -9.10
N LEU A 29 7.34 5.25 -8.69
CA LEU A 29 6.73 5.75 -7.45
C LEU A 29 5.21 5.88 -7.57
N GLN A 30 4.73 6.25 -8.76
CA GLN A 30 3.30 6.30 -9.06
C GLN A 30 2.69 4.90 -9.08
N ALA A 31 3.39 3.91 -9.65
CA ALA A 31 2.97 2.51 -9.62
C ALA A 31 2.88 1.99 -8.18
N THR A 32 3.89 2.24 -7.34
CA THR A 32 3.85 1.87 -5.91
C THR A 32 2.69 2.54 -5.18
N ARG A 33 2.39 3.82 -5.45
CA ARG A 33 1.21 4.51 -4.88
C ARG A 33 -0.09 3.84 -5.29
N ALA A 34 -0.25 3.53 -6.57
CA ALA A 34 -1.46 2.88 -7.09
C ALA A 34 -1.66 1.48 -6.47
N LEU A 35 -0.59 0.69 -6.36
CA LEU A 35 -0.61 -0.62 -5.72
C LEU A 35 -0.96 -0.53 -4.23
N MET A 36 -0.40 0.45 -3.51
CA MET A 36 -0.71 0.66 -2.10
C MET A 36 -2.18 1.07 -1.88
N VAL A 37 -2.67 2.04 -2.66
CA VAL A 37 -4.06 2.50 -2.53
C VAL A 37 -5.05 1.38 -2.90
N SER A 38 -4.79 0.66 -3.99
CA SER A 38 -5.64 -0.47 -4.39
C SER A 38 -5.64 -1.60 -3.36
N SER A 39 -4.47 -1.93 -2.79
CA SER A 39 -4.36 -2.88 -1.67
C SER A 39 -5.20 -2.46 -0.47
N ILE A 40 -5.14 -1.18 -0.05
CA ILE A 40 -5.95 -0.67 1.07
C ILE A 40 -7.45 -0.81 0.78
N LEU A 41 -7.90 -0.41 -0.41
CA LEU A 41 -9.31 -0.52 -0.80
C LEU A 41 -9.80 -1.97 -0.82
N LEU A 42 -9.01 -2.87 -1.41
CA LEU A 42 -9.32 -4.31 -1.42
C LEU A 42 -9.33 -4.90 -0.01
N GLY A 43 -8.40 -4.49 0.85
CA GLY A 43 -8.34 -4.92 2.24
C GLY A 43 -9.54 -4.46 3.05
N LEU A 44 -9.99 -3.21 2.87
CA LEU A 44 -11.21 -2.71 3.49
C LEU A 44 -12.43 -3.52 3.04
N ILE A 45 -12.60 -3.71 1.74
CA ILE A 45 -13.71 -4.50 1.18
C ILE A 45 -13.67 -5.93 1.72
N GLY A 46 -12.51 -6.60 1.67
CA GLY A 46 -12.32 -7.95 2.19
C GLY A 46 -12.64 -8.05 3.68
N SER A 47 -12.23 -7.06 4.48
CA SER A 47 -12.54 -6.99 5.91
C SER A 47 -14.04 -6.83 6.16
N PHE A 48 -14.74 -5.95 5.43
CA PHE A 48 -16.19 -5.80 5.56
C PHE A 48 -16.94 -7.08 5.17
N VAL A 49 -16.57 -7.71 4.05
CA VAL A 49 -17.15 -8.97 3.61
C VAL A 49 -16.91 -10.09 4.63
N ALA A 50 -15.69 -10.17 5.19
CA ALA A 50 -15.36 -11.13 6.23
C ALA A 50 -16.17 -10.90 7.51
N MET A 51 -16.34 -9.64 7.94
CA MET A 51 -17.15 -9.27 9.11
C MET A 51 -18.59 -9.72 8.95
N ILE A 52 -19.21 -9.48 7.79
CA ILE A 52 -20.60 -9.89 7.50
C ILE A 52 -20.73 -11.42 7.52
N GLY A 53 -19.68 -12.16 7.13
CA GLY A 53 -19.64 -13.62 7.18
C GLY A 53 -19.43 -14.23 8.57
N MET A 54 -19.11 -13.45 9.61
CA MET A 54 -18.87 -13.99 10.96
C MET A 54 -20.16 -14.39 11.67
N LYS A 55 -20.13 -15.48 12.44
CA LYS A 55 -21.31 -16.01 13.17
C LYS A 55 -21.98 -14.97 14.09
N CYS A 56 -21.23 -14.03 14.64
CA CYS A 56 -21.72 -12.96 15.53
C CYS A 56 -22.58 -11.88 14.82
N MET A 57 -22.50 -11.76 13.49
CA MET A 57 -23.25 -10.75 12.73
C MET A 57 -24.68 -11.22 12.43
N LYS A 58 -25.73 -10.41 12.72
CA LYS A 58 -27.14 -10.75 12.44
C LYS A 58 -27.56 -10.62 10.96
N CYS A 59 -26.64 -10.27 10.07
CA CYS A 59 -26.91 -10.29 8.63
C CYS A 59 -26.89 -11.74 8.10
N LEU A 60 -27.84 -12.09 7.22
CA LEU A 60 -27.96 -13.44 6.62
C LEU A 60 -28.13 -14.57 7.66
N GLU A 61 -29.17 -14.50 8.49
CA GLU A 61 -29.48 -15.54 9.48
C GLU A 61 -30.10 -16.81 8.83
N ASP A 62 -30.69 -16.68 7.64
CA ASP A 62 -31.39 -17.77 6.93
C ASP A 62 -30.46 -18.81 6.27
N ASP A 63 -29.19 -18.47 6.00
CA ASP A 63 -28.26 -19.30 5.23
C ASP A 63 -26.84 -19.35 5.83
N GLU A 64 -26.59 -20.26 6.78
CA GLU A 64 -25.26 -20.43 7.40
C GLU A 64 -24.18 -20.81 6.37
N VAL A 65 -24.54 -21.55 5.32
CA VAL A 65 -23.62 -21.92 4.23
C VAL A 65 -23.17 -20.70 3.43
N LYS A 66 -24.09 -19.77 3.10
CA LYS A 66 -23.74 -18.53 2.38
C LYS A 66 -22.88 -17.63 3.25
N LYS A 67 -23.20 -17.55 4.54
CA LYS A 67 -22.45 -16.80 5.54
C LYS A 67 -20.99 -17.29 5.67
N SER A 68 -20.79 -18.60 5.78
CA SER A 68 -19.46 -19.22 5.80
C SER A 68 -18.68 -18.96 4.51
N ARG A 69 -19.33 -19.08 3.33
CA ARG A 69 -18.70 -18.75 2.05
C ARG A 69 -18.26 -17.29 1.96
N MET A 70 -19.05 -16.35 2.47
CA MET A 70 -18.67 -14.94 2.50
C MET A 70 -17.50 -14.67 3.44
N ALA A 71 -17.44 -15.33 4.62
CA ALA A 71 -16.29 -15.23 5.51
C ALA A 71 -14.99 -15.69 4.83
N ILE A 72 -15.04 -16.84 4.15
CA ILE A 72 -13.90 -17.38 3.40
C ILE A 72 -13.51 -16.45 2.26
N LEU A 73 -14.47 -15.98 1.47
CA LEU A 73 -14.23 -15.07 0.34
C LEU A 73 -13.60 -13.76 0.82
N GLY A 74 -14.12 -13.16 1.89
CA GLY A 74 -13.58 -11.95 2.50
C GLY A 74 -12.14 -12.16 2.98
N GLY A 75 -11.86 -13.30 3.62
CA GLY A 75 -10.51 -13.69 4.01
C GLY A 75 -9.54 -13.84 2.84
N VAL A 76 -9.96 -14.48 1.75
CA VAL A 76 -9.14 -14.61 0.53
C VAL A 76 -8.83 -13.25 -0.09
N ILE A 77 -9.82 -12.37 -0.21
CA ILE A 77 -9.63 -11.00 -0.71
C ILE A 77 -8.68 -10.22 0.20
N PHE A 78 -8.81 -10.37 1.52
CA PHE A 78 -7.93 -9.73 2.49
C PHE A 78 -6.48 -10.21 2.37
N LEU A 79 -6.26 -11.52 2.20
CA LEU A 79 -4.92 -12.06 1.96
C LEU A 79 -4.30 -11.55 0.65
N ILE A 80 -5.07 -11.51 -0.43
CA ILE A 80 -4.63 -10.95 -1.72
C ILE A 80 -4.23 -9.48 -1.55
N SER A 81 -5.02 -8.70 -0.80
CA SER A 81 -4.72 -7.30 -0.51
C SER A 81 -3.38 -7.16 0.23
N GLY A 82 -3.14 -7.98 1.26
CA GLY A 82 -1.89 -7.98 2.02
C GLY A 82 -0.68 -8.36 1.16
N PHE A 83 -0.84 -9.36 0.30
CA PHE A 83 0.21 -9.76 -0.65
C PHE A 83 0.56 -8.63 -1.63
N ALA A 84 -0.45 -7.92 -2.15
CA ALA A 84 -0.23 -6.76 -3.02
C ALA A 84 0.57 -5.64 -2.32
N ALA A 85 0.29 -5.36 -1.03
CA ALA A 85 1.07 -4.38 -0.25
C ALA A 85 2.52 -4.85 -0.04
N LEU A 86 2.72 -6.16 0.23
CA LEU A 86 4.05 -6.73 0.40
C LEU A 86 4.87 -6.62 -0.88
N VAL A 87 4.28 -6.92 -2.04
CA VAL A 87 4.92 -6.75 -3.34
C VAL A 87 5.25 -5.27 -3.60
N ALA A 88 4.34 -4.36 -3.32
CA ALA A 88 4.56 -2.92 -3.53
C ALA A 88 5.72 -2.37 -2.69
N THR A 89 5.81 -2.75 -1.41
CA THR A 89 6.91 -2.35 -0.51
C THR A 89 8.23 -2.99 -0.90
N SER A 90 8.22 -4.27 -1.24
CA SER A 90 9.42 -5.02 -1.63
C SER A 90 10.00 -4.50 -2.94
N TRP A 91 9.14 -4.19 -3.92
CA TRP A 91 9.54 -3.58 -5.18
C TRP A 91 10.19 -2.21 -4.96
N TYR A 92 9.56 -1.35 -4.14
CA TYR A 92 10.09 -0.04 -3.83
C TYR A 92 11.45 -0.12 -3.13
N GLY A 93 11.59 -1.04 -2.16
CA GLY A 93 12.87 -1.28 -1.47
C GLY A 93 13.96 -1.75 -2.43
N ASN A 94 13.64 -2.65 -3.35
CA ASN A 94 14.59 -3.14 -4.36
C ASN A 94 15.05 -2.03 -5.31
N LEU A 95 14.16 -1.13 -5.73
CA LEU A 95 14.53 0.03 -6.55
C LEU A 95 15.53 0.93 -5.82
N VAL A 96 15.25 1.24 -4.55
CA VAL A 96 16.16 2.04 -3.73
C VAL A 96 17.52 1.35 -3.60
N ALA A 97 17.55 0.04 -3.36
CA ALA A 97 18.81 -0.71 -3.30
C ALA A 97 19.58 -0.66 -4.63
N GLN A 98 18.90 -0.83 -5.77
CA GLN A 98 19.53 -0.71 -7.08
C GLN A 98 20.10 0.68 -7.33
N ASP A 99 19.37 1.73 -6.97
CA ASP A 99 19.84 3.11 -7.08
C ASP A 99 21.08 3.35 -6.19
N PHE A 100 21.18 2.74 -5.02
CA PHE A 100 22.37 2.85 -4.16
C PHE A 100 23.62 2.18 -4.76
N PHE A 101 23.47 1.04 -5.44
CA PHE A 101 24.59 0.29 -6.03
C PHE A 101 24.90 0.69 -7.48
N ASN A 102 24.18 1.66 -8.05
CA ASN A 102 24.38 2.07 -9.42
C ASN A 102 25.65 2.94 -9.57
N PRO A 103 26.64 2.56 -10.40
CA PRO A 103 27.85 3.35 -10.58
C PRO A 103 27.61 4.71 -11.26
N TYR A 104 26.44 4.91 -11.87
CA TYR A 104 26.06 6.15 -12.56
C TYR A 104 25.23 7.11 -11.69
N THR A 105 24.85 6.73 -10.46
CA THR A 105 24.13 7.64 -9.57
C THR A 105 25.11 8.62 -8.89
N PRO A 106 24.96 9.94 -9.07
CA PRO A 106 25.87 10.90 -8.46
C PRO A 106 25.73 10.90 -6.93
N VAL A 107 26.87 10.87 -6.25
CA VAL A 107 27.02 10.75 -4.78
C VAL A 107 26.40 11.88 -3.96
N ASN A 108 25.78 12.89 -4.59
CA ASN A 108 25.33 14.11 -3.93
C ASN A 108 23.91 14.56 -4.35
N THR A 109 22.99 13.61 -4.56
CA THR A 109 21.61 13.90 -5.00
C THR A 109 20.61 14.06 -3.84
N ARG A 110 21.04 14.41 -2.62
CA ARG A 110 20.13 14.69 -1.50
C ARG A 110 20.60 15.81 -0.61
#